data_AF-A0A524NQP0-F1
#
_entry.id   AF-A0A524NQP0-F1
#
_cell.length_a   1.000
_cell.length_b   1.000
_cell.length_c   1.000
_cell.angle_alpha   90.00
_cell.angle_beta   90.00
_cell.angle_gamma   90.00
#
_symmetry.space_group_name_H-M   'P 1'
#
loop_
_entity.id
_entity.type
_entity.pdbx_description
1 polymer ?
#
loop_
_entity_poly.entity_id
_entity_poly.type
_entity_poly.pdbx_seq_one_letter_code
_entity_poly.pdbx_strand_id
1 'polypeptide(L)'
;MNHVLINHVDADGALALRLALALEKAGFPTRARKVQGQAEAATSITMVLADRVDLGGAPAARVPPRLRIDIARGAHASAPVLRLITEPDHDPAAAAAPANGDLSDVDGSGVALPLADGEGDAIRDRLVKELAARGAVAGSPRVERIAELERRIADGVRGSGEPAYVFQVEPVWWPSIILRTLYFAAIGLLLLNLDPFGASSSSAKYSQDLVNQVFGAWYPDDAREDSTVVLLTDQGLDGQNEPWPVSYRLHARVLNAILSYGPKAVMVDIWFHDARPDPTLGQLERALQRYRDSGIPVYVAASTEWDGGGIREEIAALATPVPVPKIGDEQDRANRQYPTFVTGAEGEPVETAALRIYREVGRPPIAPLPIGQPGKAYSEQDWRRAFGDPVEIVWGTTSAPVNEKSVYCAHERGPVEVVRARVLGGVPMKSDCPYAPTLLAGDLLTRSADADIAGLIEDKVVFYGAYVQGVSDIIDPPTHLPIAGVYLHPMALDNLTTFSDEYIRRAAPGGTRYVAARTADIVMLIAIAGVVVIFRNRAAIAARHPRIGRVLELRMTAGLMVGLPLALATTVGIVCFALLNLAPLNWIGHLSFAGTLAAYPYERHIAVMRRLGLGVFVPRRRVVGKRLVG
;
A
#
# COMPACT_ATOMS: atom_id res chain seq x y z
N MET A 1 -35.90 -6.49 -13.96
CA MET A 1 -35.63 -5.65 -15.16
C MET A 1 -34.74 -6.44 -16.10
N ASN A 2 -35.20 -6.74 -17.31
CA ASN A 2 -34.44 -7.54 -18.28
C ASN A 2 -33.46 -6.64 -19.04
N HIS A 3 -32.17 -6.95 -19.00
CA HIS A 3 -31.12 -6.19 -19.69
C HIS A 3 -31.14 -6.43 -21.20
N VAL A 4 -31.10 -5.36 -21.99
CA VAL A 4 -30.84 -5.41 -23.43
C VAL A 4 -29.36 -5.04 -23.64
N LEU A 5 -28.56 -6.03 -24.05
CA LEU A 5 -27.16 -5.83 -24.47
C LEU A 5 -27.13 -5.86 -26.00
N ILE A 6 -26.85 -4.72 -26.63
CA ILE A 6 -26.59 -4.65 -28.08
C ILE A 6 -25.17 -4.12 -28.22
N ASN A 7 -24.23 -5.02 -28.53
CA ASN A 7 -22.79 -4.72 -28.62
C ASN A 7 -22.38 -4.04 -29.95
N HIS A 8 -23.29 -3.85 -30.90
CA HIS A 8 -23.04 -3.10 -32.13
C HIS A 8 -24.37 -2.64 -32.74
N VAL A 9 -24.51 -1.34 -33.02
CA VAL A 9 -25.72 -0.77 -33.65
C VAL A 9 -25.41 -0.42 -35.10
N ASP A 10 -25.80 -1.29 -36.02
CA ASP A 10 -25.97 -0.96 -37.43
C ASP A 10 -27.34 -0.26 -37.64
N ALA A 11 -27.63 0.19 -38.87
CA ALA A 11 -28.89 0.90 -39.18
C ALA A 11 -30.13 0.05 -38.83
N ASP A 12 -30.01 -1.27 -38.98
CA ASP A 12 -31.07 -2.24 -38.71
C ASP A 12 -31.29 -2.41 -37.19
N GLY A 13 -30.21 -2.44 -36.41
CA GLY A 13 -30.27 -2.41 -34.94
C GLY A 13 -30.84 -1.10 -34.37
N ALA A 14 -30.62 0.03 -35.04
CA ALA A 14 -31.21 1.31 -34.64
C ALA A 14 -32.74 1.34 -34.89
N LEU A 15 -33.20 0.76 -36.01
CA LEU A 15 -34.62 0.62 -36.32
C LEU A 15 -35.31 -0.32 -35.31
N ALA A 16 -34.70 -1.47 -35.03
CA ALA A 16 -35.19 -2.43 -34.04
C ALA A 16 -35.33 -1.80 -32.64
N LEU A 17 -34.34 -0.99 -32.22
CA LEU A 17 -34.37 -0.31 -30.93
C LEU A 17 -35.46 0.77 -30.88
N ARG A 18 -35.65 1.54 -31.96
CA ARG A 18 -36.72 2.54 -32.07
C ARG A 18 -38.10 1.91 -31.98
N LEU A 19 -38.31 0.78 -32.68
CA LEU A 19 -39.56 0.03 -32.64
C LEU A 19 -39.82 -0.54 -31.24
N ALA A 20 -38.81 -1.15 -30.60
CA ALA A 20 -38.93 -1.68 -29.25
C ALA A 20 -39.27 -0.60 -28.21
N LEU A 21 -38.65 0.58 -28.29
CA LEU A 21 -38.93 1.73 -27.42
C LEU A 21 -40.32 2.33 -27.65
N ALA A 22 -40.78 2.41 -28.90
CA ALA A 22 -42.14 2.86 -29.22
C ALA A 22 -43.20 1.92 -28.61
N LEU A 23 -42.96 0.60 -28.73
CA LEU A 23 -43.86 -0.43 -28.21
C LEU A 23 -43.84 -0.52 -26.67
N GLU A 24 -42.70 -0.31 -26.01
CA GLU A 24 -42.62 -0.26 -24.55
C GLU A 24 -43.35 0.98 -23.99
N LYS A 25 -43.21 2.14 -24.64
CA LYS A 25 -43.99 3.36 -24.30
C LYS A 25 -45.49 3.18 -24.51
N ALA A 26 -45.89 2.32 -25.46
CA ALA A 26 -47.28 1.93 -25.70
C ALA A 26 -47.83 0.94 -24.66
N GLY A 27 -47.00 0.48 -23.70
CA GLY A 27 -47.39 -0.44 -22.64
C GLY A 27 -47.26 -1.93 -23.01
N PHE A 28 -46.59 -2.25 -24.12
CA PHE A 28 -46.28 -3.63 -24.49
C PHE A 28 -44.89 -4.01 -23.97
N PRO A 29 -44.76 -5.02 -23.09
CA PRO A 29 -43.45 -5.48 -22.66
C PRO A 29 -42.73 -6.15 -23.84
N THR A 30 -41.58 -5.62 -24.23
CA THR A 30 -40.77 -6.14 -25.33
C THR A 30 -39.50 -6.83 -24.82
N ARG A 31 -39.03 -7.87 -25.53
CA ARG A 31 -37.72 -8.49 -25.29
C ARG A 31 -36.99 -8.61 -26.63
N ALA A 32 -35.96 -7.80 -26.82
CA ALA A 32 -35.12 -7.84 -28.02
C ALA A 32 -33.98 -8.86 -27.83
N ARG A 33 -33.77 -9.75 -28.81
CA ARG A 33 -32.65 -10.70 -28.81
C ARG A 33 -32.03 -10.75 -30.21
N LYS A 34 -30.72 -10.50 -30.30
CA LYS A 34 -29.97 -10.75 -31.52
C LYS A 34 -29.71 -12.26 -31.63
N VAL A 35 -30.23 -12.89 -32.68
CA VAL A 35 -30.00 -14.32 -32.96
C VAL A 35 -28.99 -14.39 -34.10
N GLN A 36 -27.82 -14.95 -33.83
CA GLN A 36 -26.74 -15.04 -34.82
C GLN A 36 -26.69 -16.48 -35.33
N GLY A 37 -27.39 -16.75 -36.44
CA GLY A 37 -27.36 -18.02 -37.17
C GLY A 37 -26.45 -17.92 -38.40
N GLN A 38 -25.88 -19.05 -38.84
CA GLN A 38 -24.78 -19.10 -39.83
C GLN A 38 -25.11 -18.67 -41.28
N ALA A 39 -26.30 -18.15 -41.59
CA ALA A 39 -26.61 -17.70 -42.95
C ALA A 39 -27.30 -16.32 -43.08
N GLU A 40 -27.93 -15.76 -42.03
CA GLU A 40 -28.60 -14.46 -42.12
C GLU A 40 -28.50 -13.70 -40.78
N ALA A 41 -28.06 -12.43 -40.83
CA ALA A 41 -28.09 -11.54 -39.66
C ALA A 41 -29.52 -11.00 -39.47
N ALA A 42 -30.37 -11.74 -38.77
CA ALA A 42 -31.70 -11.30 -38.40
C ALA A 42 -31.72 -10.71 -36.97
N THR A 43 -32.37 -9.56 -36.80
CA THR A 43 -32.69 -9.03 -35.47
C THR A 43 -34.13 -9.40 -35.14
N SER A 44 -34.33 -10.30 -34.16
CA SER A 44 -35.66 -10.69 -33.70
C SER A 44 -36.10 -9.88 -32.48
N ILE A 45 -37.33 -9.37 -32.52
CA ILE A 45 -38.00 -8.76 -31.36
C ILE A 45 -39.18 -9.66 -31.02
N THR A 46 -39.19 -10.23 -29.82
CA THR A 46 -40.33 -11.02 -29.34
C THR A 46 -41.20 -10.16 -28.43
N MET A 47 -42.49 -10.13 -28.72
CA MET A 47 -43.53 -9.48 -27.94
C MET A 47 -44.43 -10.52 -27.28
N VAL A 48 -44.84 -10.26 -26.05
CA VAL A 48 -45.84 -11.08 -25.34
C VAL A 48 -47.14 -10.29 -25.33
N LEU A 49 -48.17 -10.79 -26.02
CA LEU A 49 -49.50 -10.17 -26.07
C LEU A 49 -50.30 -10.63 -24.85
N ALA A 50 -50.02 -10.07 -23.68
CA ALA A 50 -50.80 -10.35 -22.48
C ALA A 50 -51.98 -9.38 -22.39
N ASP A 51 -53.20 -9.88 -22.60
CA ASP A 51 -54.41 -9.18 -22.19
C ASP A 51 -54.62 -9.45 -20.69
N ARG A 52 -54.50 -8.41 -19.87
CA ARG A 52 -54.88 -8.50 -18.45
C ARG A 52 -56.37 -8.22 -18.37
N VAL A 53 -57.19 -9.22 -18.67
CA VAL A 53 -58.62 -9.18 -18.33
C VAL A 53 -58.72 -9.59 -16.86
N ASP A 54 -59.09 -8.65 -16.00
CA ASP A 54 -59.53 -8.96 -14.63
C ASP A 54 -60.90 -9.66 -14.74
N LEU A 55 -60.88 -10.98 -14.88
CA LEU A 55 -62.05 -11.83 -14.65
C LEU A 55 -61.93 -12.33 -13.21
N GLY A 56 -62.79 -11.80 -12.33
CA GLY A 56 -62.90 -12.31 -10.97
C GLY A 56 -63.25 -13.79 -10.97
N GLY A 57 -62.27 -14.66 -10.69
CA GLY A 57 -62.45 -16.09 -10.48
C GLY A 57 -61.28 -16.94 -11.00
N ALA A 58 -60.54 -17.56 -10.07
CA ALA A 58 -59.53 -18.66 -10.15
C ALA A 58 -58.66 -18.86 -11.43
N PRO A 59 -57.32 -19.07 -11.28
CA PRO A 59 -56.40 -19.04 -12.40
C PRO A 59 -56.28 -20.41 -13.12
N ALA A 60 -56.62 -20.44 -14.41
CA ALA A 60 -55.99 -21.38 -15.35
C ALA A 60 -54.87 -20.62 -16.07
N ALA A 61 -53.62 -21.05 -15.87
CA ALA A 61 -52.45 -20.44 -16.49
C ALA A 61 -52.42 -20.71 -18.01
N ARG A 62 -53.11 -19.88 -18.79
CA ARG A 62 -52.88 -19.79 -20.24
C ARG A 62 -51.67 -18.91 -20.50
N VAL A 63 -50.68 -19.45 -21.20
CA VAL A 63 -49.54 -18.67 -21.69
C VAL A 63 -50.07 -17.76 -22.80
N PRO A 64 -49.89 -16.43 -22.72
CA PRO A 64 -50.38 -15.53 -23.76
C PRO A 64 -49.67 -15.75 -25.10
N PRO A 65 -50.37 -15.58 -26.24
CA PRO A 65 -49.77 -15.70 -27.56
C PRO A 65 -48.59 -14.74 -27.71
N ARG A 66 -47.54 -15.23 -28.38
CA ARG A 66 -46.32 -14.44 -28.65
C ARG A 66 -46.30 -14.00 -30.10
N LEU A 67 -46.09 -12.70 -30.30
CA LEU A 67 -45.84 -12.14 -31.62
C LEU A 67 -44.33 -11.94 -31.74
N ARG A 68 -43.70 -12.66 -32.66
CA ARG A 68 -42.31 -12.47 -33.03
C ARG A 68 -42.22 -11.61 -34.28
N ILE A 69 -41.45 -10.54 -34.20
CA ILE A 69 -41.15 -9.65 -35.32
C ILE A 69 -39.70 -9.91 -35.70
N ASP A 70 -39.48 -10.48 -36.88
CA ASP A 70 -38.14 -10.69 -37.41
C ASP A 70 -37.85 -9.60 -38.45
N ILE A 71 -36.74 -8.89 -38.26
CA ILE A 71 -36.19 -7.97 -39.26
C ILE A 71 -35.01 -8.69 -39.89
N ALA A 72 -35.19 -9.13 -41.13
CA ALA A 72 -34.18 -9.85 -41.89
C ALA A 72 -33.86 -9.11 -43.19
N ARG A 73 -32.60 -9.22 -43.62
CA ARG A 73 -32.16 -8.75 -44.94
C ARG A 73 -31.72 -9.99 -45.71
N GLY A 74 -32.53 -10.42 -46.68
CA GLY A 74 -32.19 -11.57 -47.51
C GLY A 74 -30.93 -11.28 -48.33
N ALA A 75 -30.15 -12.31 -48.64
CA ALA A 75 -28.84 -12.20 -49.30
C ALA A 75 -28.83 -11.40 -50.63
N HIS A 76 -30.00 -11.20 -51.25
CA HIS A 76 -30.17 -10.46 -52.50
C HIS A 76 -31.20 -9.31 -52.43
N ALA A 77 -31.68 -8.92 -51.24
CA ALA A 77 -32.68 -7.86 -51.09
C ALA A 77 -32.05 -6.51 -50.75
N SER A 78 -32.40 -5.45 -51.49
CA SER A 78 -31.95 -4.07 -51.24
C SER A 78 -32.58 -3.43 -49.99
N ALA A 79 -33.72 -3.96 -49.54
CA ALA A 79 -34.49 -3.48 -48.40
C ALA A 79 -34.70 -4.56 -47.32
N PRO A 80 -34.75 -4.20 -46.03
CA PRO A 80 -35.12 -5.13 -44.97
C PRO A 80 -36.57 -5.60 -45.15
N VAL A 81 -36.85 -6.84 -44.77
CA VAL A 81 -38.20 -7.43 -44.76
C VAL A 81 -38.62 -7.62 -43.31
N LEU A 82 -39.80 -7.10 -42.98
CA LEU A 82 -40.44 -7.33 -41.68
C LEU A 82 -41.29 -8.61 -41.79
N ARG A 83 -40.98 -9.62 -40.99
CA ARG A 83 -41.77 -10.85 -40.89
C ARG A 83 -42.49 -10.89 -39.56
N LEU A 84 -43.82 -11.01 -39.61
CA LEU A 84 -44.66 -11.17 -38.42
C LEU A 84 -44.97 -12.66 -38.26
N ILE A 85 -44.50 -13.26 -37.17
CA ILE A 85 -44.72 -14.67 -36.86
C ILE A 85 -45.51 -14.74 -35.56
N THR A 86 -46.68 -15.36 -35.60
CA THR A 86 -47.45 -15.70 -34.40
C THR A 86 -47.12 -17.12 -33.99
N GLU A 87 -46.52 -17.31 -32.81
CA GLU A 87 -46.28 -18.64 -32.26
C GLU A 87 -47.58 -19.15 -31.60
N PRO A 88 -48.11 -20.33 -31.98
CA PRO A 88 -49.33 -20.87 -31.38
C PRO A 88 -49.11 -21.32 -29.92
N ASP A 89 -50.21 -21.42 -29.17
CA ASP A 89 -50.23 -21.88 -27.77
C ASP A 89 -49.52 -23.24 -27.64
N HIS A 90 -48.45 -23.29 -26.86
CA HIS A 90 -47.85 -24.56 -26.43
C HIS A 90 -48.39 -24.95 -25.07
N ASP A 91 -49.02 -26.13 -25.01
CA ASP A 91 -49.39 -26.79 -23.76
C ASP A 91 -48.11 -27.15 -23.00
N PRO A 92 -47.87 -26.60 -21.80
CA PRO A 92 -46.66 -26.86 -21.03
C PRO A 92 -46.50 -28.33 -20.58
N ALA A 93 -47.50 -29.20 -20.78
CA ALA A 93 -47.42 -30.63 -20.46
C ALA A 93 -46.73 -31.50 -21.53
N ALA A 94 -46.41 -31.00 -22.72
CA ALA A 94 -45.86 -31.80 -23.82
C ALA A 94 -44.34 -31.63 -24.09
N ALA A 95 -43.58 -31.02 -23.18
CA ALA A 95 -42.14 -30.80 -23.37
C ALA A 95 -41.28 -32.02 -22.97
N ALA A 96 -41.29 -33.06 -23.81
CA ALA A 96 -40.16 -34.00 -23.93
C ALA A 96 -39.54 -33.83 -25.32
N ALA A 97 -38.21 -33.74 -25.37
CA ALA A 97 -37.41 -33.39 -26.55
C ALA A 97 -37.71 -34.25 -27.80
N PRO A 98 -37.35 -33.74 -28.99
CA PRO A 98 -36.15 -34.31 -29.59
C PRO A 98 -35.15 -33.25 -30.08
N ALA A 99 -33.88 -33.65 -29.98
CA ALA A 99 -32.75 -33.02 -30.63
C ALA A 99 -32.79 -33.26 -32.14
N ASN A 100 -32.31 -32.28 -32.91
CA ASN A 100 -32.04 -32.34 -34.34
C ASN A 100 -33.26 -32.56 -35.26
N GLY A 101 -34.02 -31.49 -35.48
CA GLY A 101 -35.00 -31.38 -36.57
C GLY A 101 -34.71 -30.15 -37.44
N ASP A 102 -34.72 -30.37 -38.75
CA ASP A 102 -34.54 -29.37 -39.81
C ASP A 102 -35.60 -28.24 -39.70
N LEU A 103 -35.18 -26.99 -39.86
CA LEU A 103 -36.00 -25.78 -39.61
C LEU A 103 -36.92 -25.41 -40.78
N SER A 104 -37.17 -26.33 -41.71
CA SER A 104 -37.96 -26.10 -42.92
C SER A 104 -39.47 -26.35 -42.74
N ASP A 105 -39.91 -27.04 -41.70
CA ASP A 105 -41.32 -27.43 -41.48
C ASP A 105 -41.94 -26.86 -40.20
N VAL A 106 -41.94 -25.53 -40.06
CA VAL A 106 -42.85 -24.83 -39.14
C VAL A 106 -43.91 -24.11 -39.97
N ASP A 107 -45.12 -24.67 -39.98
CA ASP A 107 -46.30 -24.21 -40.71
C ASP A 107 -46.92 -22.95 -40.07
N GLY A 108 -46.09 -21.91 -39.93
CA GLY A 108 -46.48 -20.60 -39.42
C GLY A 108 -46.87 -19.68 -40.57
N SER A 109 -48.14 -19.28 -40.63
CA SER A 109 -48.65 -18.29 -41.58
C SER A 109 -48.02 -16.91 -41.34
N GLY A 110 -46.79 -16.70 -41.81
CA GLY A 110 -46.06 -15.45 -41.68
C GLY A 110 -46.36 -14.50 -42.83
N VAL A 111 -46.75 -13.26 -42.53
CA VAL A 111 -46.89 -12.20 -43.54
C VAL A 111 -45.52 -11.51 -43.70
N ALA A 112 -44.98 -11.50 -44.92
CA ALA A 112 -43.77 -10.77 -45.26
C ALA A 112 -44.14 -9.37 -45.79
N LEU A 113 -43.63 -8.33 -45.15
CA LEU A 113 -43.85 -6.94 -45.56
C LEU A 113 -42.53 -6.33 -46.08
N PRO A 114 -42.43 -5.99 -47.38
CA PRO A 114 -41.26 -5.29 -47.90
C PRO A 114 -41.24 -3.84 -47.40
N LEU A 115 -40.09 -3.37 -46.91
CA LEU A 115 -39.90 -1.97 -46.48
C LEU A 115 -39.29 -1.15 -47.63
N ALA A 116 -40.10 -0.55 -48.49
CA ALA A 116 -39.62 0.46 -49.43
C ALA A 116 -39.53 1.83 -48.73
N ASP A 117 -38.53 2.64 -49.09
CA ASP A 117 -38.34 3.98 -48.55
C ASP A 117 -39.55 4.88 -48.87
N GLY A 118 -40.26 5.33 -47.83
CA GLY A 118 -41.32 6.35 -47.96
C GLY A 118 -42.77 5.89 -47.68
N GLU A 119 -43.03 4.61 -47.42
CA GLU A 119 -44.40 4.09 -47.19
C GLU A 119 -44.76 3.79 -45.72
N GLY A 120 -44.19 4.55 -44.76
CA GLY A 120 -44.45 4.34 -43.33
C GLY A 120 -45.94 4.41 -42.96
N ASP A 121 -46.70 5.30 -43.60
CA ASP A 121 -48.14 5.47 -43.36
C ASP A 121 -48.99 4.33 -43.94
N ALA A 122 -48.57 3.72 -45.07
CA ALA A 122 -49.29 2.60 -45.69
C ALA A 122 -49.05 1.28 -44.93
N ILE A 123 -47.84 1.10 -44.39
CA ILE A 123 -47.51 -0.03 -43.52
C ILE A 123 -48.23 0.11 -42.17
N ARG A 124 -48.34 1.32 -41.62
CA ARG A 124 -49.16 1.65 -40.44
C ARG A 124 -50.62 1.22 -40.64
N ASP A 125 -51.25 1.66 -41.73
CA ASP A 125 -52.68 1.43 -41.95
C ASP A 125 -53.00 -0.06 -42.20
N ARG A 126 -52.07 -0.81 -42.81
CA ARG A 126 -52.18 -2.28 -42.95
C ARG A 126 -51.96 -3.02 -41.64
N LEU A 127 -50.95 -2.65 -40.85
CA LEU A 127 -50.66 -3.30 -39.57
C LEU A 127 -51.81 -3.07 -38.56
N VAL A 128 -52.37 -1.86 -38.52
CA VAL A 128 -53.53 -1.53 -37.69
C VAL A 128 -54.78 -2.28 -38.16
N LYS A 129 -55.02 -2.40 -39.47
CA LYS A 129 -56.11 -3.24 -40.01
C LYS A 129 -55.94 -4.71 -39.65
N GLU A 130 -54.73 -5.26 -39.72
CA GLU A 130 -54.47 -6.66 -39.43
C GLU A 130 -54.59 -6.98 -37.93
N LEU A 131 -54.15 -6.06 -37.07
CA LEU A 131 -54.32 -6.15 -35.61
C LEU A 131 -55.79 -5.99 -35.20
N ALA A 132 -56.54 -5.10 -35.87
CA ALA A 132 -57.99 -4.94 -35.65
C ALA A 132 -58.78 -6.16 -36.13
N ALA A 133 -58.41 -6.76 -37.28
CA ALA A 133 -59.03 -7.98 -37.80
C ALA A 133 -58.81 -9.21 -36.91
N ARG A 134 -57.80 -9.18 -36.04
CA ARG A 134 -57.43 -10.26 -35.11
C ARG A 134 -57.82 -10.00 -33.65
N GLY A 135 -58.76 -9.06 -33.41
CA GLY A 135 -59.42 -8.90 -32.11
C GLY A 135 -58.89 -7.77 -31.21
N ALA A 136 -57.94 -6.95 -31.67
CA ALA A 136 -57.61 -5.71 -30.94
C ALA A 136 -58.71 -4.67 -31.18
N VAL A 137 -59.54 -4.40 -30.17
CA VAL A 137 -60.69 -3.49 -30.26
C VAL A 137 -60.25 -2.10 -30.72
N ALA A 138 -60.70 -1.70 -31.93
CA ALA A 138 -60.58 -0.34 -32.43
C ALA A 138 -61.35 0.62 -31.49
N GLY A 139 -60.66 1.63 -30.96
CA GLY A 139 -61.22 2.60 -30.00
C GLY A 139 -60.67 2.51 -28.58
N SER A 140 -59.64 1.68 -28.31
CA SER A 140 -59.04 1.67 -26.97
C SER A 140 -58.26 2.98 -26.69
N PRO A 141 -58.36 3.56 -25.47
CA PRO A 141 -57.63 4.76 -25.07
C PRO A 141 -56.10 4.66 -25.13
N ARG A 142 -55.57 3.44 -25.38
CA ARG A 142 -54.15 3.19 -25.60
C ARG A 142 -53.74 3.38 -27.05
N VAL A 143 -54.58 3.00 -28.02
CA VAL A 143 -54.30 3.22 -29.46
C VAL A 143 -54.33 4.71 -29.79
N GLU A 144 -55.26 5.46 -29.20
CA GLU A 144 -55.30 6.92 -29.32
C GLU A 144 -54.10 7.61 -28.66
N ARG A 145 -53.62 7.10 -27.51
CA ARG A 145 -52.41 7.62 -26.88
C ARG A 145 -51.15 7.36 -27.70
N ILE A 146 -51.08 6.24 -28.40
CA ILE A 146 -49.97 5.93 -29.30
C ILE A 146 -49.98 6.89 -30.49
N ALA A 147 -51.14 7.11 -31.11
CA ALA A 147 -51.30 8.06 -32.20
C ALA A 147 -50.99 9.53 -31.79
N GLU A 148 -51.35 9.92 -30.56
CA GLU A 148 -51.06 11.25 -30.00
C GLU A 148 -49.58 11.41 -29.62
N LEU A 149 -48.94 10.37 -29.07
CA LEU A 149 -47.51 10.39 -28.76
C LEU A 149 -46.67 10.44 -30.05
N GLU A 150 -47.12 9.75 -31.11
CA GLU A 150 -46.49 9.78 -32.42
C GLU A 150 -46.68 11.11 -33.14
N ARG A 151 -47.85 11.76 -33.04
CA ARG A 151 -48.00 13.16 -33.50
C ARG A 151 -47.00 14.08 -32.81
N ARG A 152 -46.87 13.98 -31.49
CA ARG A 152 -45.88 14.77 -30.73
C ARG A 152 -44.43 14.49 -31.13
N ILE A 153 -44.10 13.26 -31.49
CA ILE A 153 -42.77 12.88 -31.97
C ILE A 153 -42.55 13.35 -33.42
N ALA A 154 -43.56 13.21 -34.29
CA ALA A 154 -43.50 13.64 -35.69
C ALA A 154 -43.45 15.17 -35.83
N ASP A 155 -44.19 15.89 -34.99
CA ASP A 155 -44.19 17.36 -34.93
C ASP A 155 -42.91 17.89 -34.26
N GLY A 156 -42.41 17.20 -33.22
CA GLY A 156 -41.12 17.50 -32.60
C GLY A 156 -39.92 17.30 -33.53
N VAL A 157 -39.99 16.31 -34.43
CA VAL A 157 -38.91 15.97 -35.39
C VAL A 157 -38.94 16.85 -36.64
N ARG A 158 -40.09 17.42 -37.03
CA ARG A 158 -40.17 18.36 -38.16
C ARG A 158 -40.04 19.84 -37.79
N GLY A 159 -40.30 20.21 -36.53
CA GLY A 159 -40.36 21.62 -36.11
C GLY A 159 -39.23 22.10 -35.19
N SER A 160 -38.46 21.21 -34.56
CA SER A 160 -37.34 21.64 -33.71
C SER A 160 -36.02 21.30 -34.39
N GLY A 161 -35.21 22.30 -34.71
CA GLY A 161 -33.81 22.13 -35.09
C GLY A 161 -32.94 21.58 -33.95
N GLU A 162 -33.50 20.78 -33.04
CA GLU A 162 -32.79 20.18 -31.93
C GLU A 162 -32.21 18.83 -32.35
N PRO A 163 -30.88 18.66 -32.33
CA PRO A 163 -30.24 17.43 -32.74
C PRO A 163 -30.65 16.29 -31.80
N ALA A 164 -31.11 15.19 -32.38
CA ALA A 164 -31.26 13.93 -31.67
C ALA A 164 -29.93 13.60 -30.98
N TYR A 165 -29.91 13.61 -29.65
CA TYR A 165 -28.73 13.25 -28.85
C TYR A 165 -28.45 11.75 -29.01
N VAL A 166 -27.70 11.41 -30.06
CA VAL A 166 -27.02 10.11 -30.15
C VAL A 166 -25.98 10.11 -29.02
N PHE A 167 -26.24 9.33 -27.98
CA PHE A 167 -25.26 9.09 -26.92
C PHE A 167 -24.07 8.32 -27.50
N GLN A 168 -23.10 9.06 -28.05
CA GLN A 168 -21.80 8.50 -28.35
C GLN A 168 -21.12 8.19 -27.02
N VAL A 169 -21.05 6.90 -26.68
CA VAL A 169 -20.14 6.44 -25.63
C VAL A 169 -18.74 6.67 -26.18
N GLU A 170 -18.10 7.76 -25.75
CA GLU A 170 -16.72 8.04 -26.17
C GLU A 170 -15.83 6.88 -25.73
N PRO A 171 -15.08 6.23 -26.64
CA PRO A 171 -14.17 5.18 -26.26
C PRO A 171 -13.14 5.72 -25.28
N VAL A 172 -12.87 4.95 -24.21
CA VAL A 172 -11.83 5.28 -23.23
C VAL A 172 -10.51 5.42 -23.97
N TRP A 173 -10.01 6.65 -24.08
CA TRP A 173 -8.79 6.93 -24.84
C TRP A 173 -7.56 6.62 -23.98
N TRP A 174 -7.19 5.34 -23.95
CA TRP A 174 -6.07 4.78 -23.19
C TRP A 174 -4.76 5.59 -23.26
N PRO A 175 -4.34 6.16 -24.41
CA PRO A 175 -3.14 7.00 -24.46
C PRO A 175 -3.18 8.18 -23.48
N SER A 176 -4.34 8.83 -23.29
CA SER A 176 -4.46 9.90 -22.29
C SER A 176 -4.36 9.39 -20.85
N ILE A 177 -4.88 8.20 -20.57
CA ILE A 177 -4.78 7.59 -19.23
C ILE A 177 -3.32 7.30 -18.91
N ILE A 178 -2.61 6.69 -19.86
CA ILE A 178 -1.19 6.37 -19.71
C ILE A 178 -0.37 7.65 -19.52
N LEU A 179 -0.55 8.64 -20.38
CA LEU A 179 0.20 9.91 -20.30
C LEU A 179 -0.07 10.66 -18.99
N ARG A 180 -1.33 10.69 -18.51
CA ARG A 180 -1.67 11.26 -17.20
C ARG A 180 -1.05 10.48 -16.06
N THR A 181 -1.09 9.15 -16.13
CA THR A 181 -0.48 8.27 -15.12
C THR A 181 1.02 8.53 -15.03
N LEU A 182 1.72 8.54 -16.16
CA LEU A 182 3.15 8.82 -16.21
C LEU A 182 3.48 10.23 -15.74
N TYR A 183 2.68 11.23 -16.13
CA TYR A 183 2.85 12.61 -15.66
C TYR A 183 2.74 12.72 -14.14
N PHE A 184 1.70 12.14 -13.54
CA PHE A 184 1.52 12.17 -12.09
C PHE A 184 2.57 11.33 -11.37
N ALA A 185 2.92 10.16 -11.89
CA ALA A 185 4.00 9.35 -11.34
C ALA A 185 5.35 10.12 -11.37
N ALA A 186 5.64 10.85 -12.45
CA ALA A 186 6.83 11.69 -12.56
C ALA A 186 6.81 12.84 -11.54
N ILE A 187 5.66 13.49 -11.31
CA ILE A 187 5.51 14.50 -10.25
C ILE A 187 5.69 13.87 -8.87
N GLY A 188 5.08 12.71 -8.61
CA GLY A 188 5.22 11.99 -7.34
C GLY A 188 6.68 11.63 -7.07
N LEU A 189 7.37 11.11 -8.09
CA LEU A 189 8.81 10.84 -8.05
C LEU A 189 9.59 12.12 -7.73
N LEU A 190 9.30 13.21 -8.43
CA LEU A 190 9.97 14.49 -8.22
C LEU A 190 9.78 14.99 -6.78
N LEU A 191 8.55 14.95 -6.26
CA LEU A 191 8.24 15.38 -4.89
C LEU A 191 8.90 14.49 -3.84
N LEU A 192 8.90 13.17 -4.04
CA LEU A 192 9.51 12.23 -3.11
C LEU A 192 11.04 12.28 -3.10
N ASN A 193 11.68 12.67 -4.20
CA ASN A 193 13.14 12.74 -4.31
C ASN A 193 13.72 14.13 -4.05
N LEU A 194 13.05 15.20 -4.48
CA LEU A 194 13.48 16.57 -4.16
C LEU A 194 13.19 16.95 -2.70
N ASP A 195 12.19 16.27 -2.11
CA ASP A 195 11.71 16.50 -0.75
C ASP A 195 11.53 18.00 -0.40
N PRO A 196 10.86 18.79 -1.27
CA PRO A 196 10.62 20.19 -0.94
C PRO A 196 9.76 20.19 0.32
N PHE A 197 10.21 20.89 1.36
CA PHE A 197 9.58 20.94 2.69
C PHE A 197 9.78 19.73 3.62
N GLY A 198 10.60 18.72 3.27
CA GLY A 198 10.86 17.60 4.18
C GLY A 198 9.69 16.62 4.38
N ALA A 199 8.69 16.66 3.49
CA ALA A 199 7.50 15.82 3.60
C ALA A 199 7.79 14.33 3.34
N SER A 200 8.66 14.02 2.38
CA SER A 200 9.08 12.66 2.03
C SER A 200 9.89 12.04 3.16
N SER A 201 10.89 12.76 3.69
CA SER A 201 11.67 12.31 4.85
C SER A 201 10.79 12.11 6.09
N SER A 202 9.91 13.07 6.40
CA SER A 202 8.98 12.97 7.53
C SER A 202 8.02 11.78 7.41
N SER A 203 7.43 11.58 6.23
CA SER A 203 6.52 10.45 6.00
C SER A 203 7.25 9.10 6.00
N ALA A 204 8.51 9.04 5.55
CA ALA A 204 9.32 7.84 5.63
C ALA A 204 9.66 7.49 7.09
N LYS A 205 10.05 8.48 7.89
CA LYS A 205 10.29 8.33 9.34
C LYS A 205 9.04 7.80 10.05
N TYR A 206 7.88 8.43 9.80
CA TYR A 206 6.62 8.02 10.41
C TYR A 206 6.17 6.62 9.92
N SER A 207 6.43 6.28 8.66
CA SER A 207 6.19 4.94 8.11
C SER A 207 6.97 3.87 8.88
N GLN A 208 8.23 4.15 9.19
CA GLN A 208 9.11 3.26 9.94
C GLN A 208 8.72 3.17 11.42
N ASP A 209 8.36 4.30 12.04
CA ASP A 209 7.94 4.33 13.44
C ASP A 209 6.67 3.51 13.64
N LEU A 210 5.71 3.62 12.72
CA LEU A 210 4.48 2.83 12.80
C LEU A 210 4.77 1.33 12.65
N VAL A 211 5.67 0.96 11.74
CA VAL A 211 6.11 -0.44 11.58
C VAL A 211 6.74 -0.94 12.87
N ASN A 212 7.64 -0.19 13.49
CA ASN A 212 8.23 -0.55 14.79
C ASN A 212 7.20 -0.65 15.92
N GLN A 213 6.27 0.30 15.99
CA GLN A 213 5.22 0.32 17.01
C GLN A 213 4.24 -0.84 16.89
N VAL A 214 4.00 -1.33 15.67
CA VAL A 214 3.16 -2.50 15.44
C VAL A 214 4.00 -3.77 15.61
N PHE A 215 5.05 -3.95 14.82
CA PHE A 215 5.79 -5.20 14.72
C PHE A 215 6.80 -5.43 15.85
N GLY A 216 7.21 -4.40 16.58
CA GLY A 216 8.12 -4.50 17.73
C GLY A 216 7.56 -5.35 18.88
N ALA A 217 6.24 -5.54 18.95
CA ALA A 217 5.59 -6.44 19.90
C ALA A 217 5.79 -7.93 19.59
N TRP A 218 6.25 -8.26 18.38
CA TRP A 218 6.59 -9.61 17.93
C TRP A 218 8.10 -9.78 17.71
N TYR A 219 8.90 -8.81 18.16
CA TYR A 219 10.35 -8.92 18.14
C TYR A 219 10.81 -10.04 19.10
N PRO A 220 11.68 -10.97 18.68
CA PRO A 220 12.22 -12.02 19.56
C PRO A 220 13.03 -11.41 20.71
N ASP A 221 12.95 -12.00 21.91
CA ASP A 221 13.68 -11.51 23.07
C ASP A 221 14.83 -12.43 23.54
N ASP A 222 15.16 -13.46 22.76
CA ASP A 222 16.22 -14.42 23.11
C ASP A 222 17.62 -13.77 23.19
N ALA A 223 17.95 -12.89 22.22
CA ALA A 223 19.25 -12.22 22.18
C ALA A 223 19.34 -11.02 23.15
N ARG A 224 18.20 -10.54 23.68
CA ARG A 224 18.13 -9.46 24.68
C ARG A 224 18.97 -9.79 25.90
N GLU A 225 18.85 -11.04 26.35
CA GLU A 225 19.44 -11.52 27.59
C GLU A 225 20.96 -11.75 27.50
N ASP A 226 21.55 -11.68 26.30
CA ASP A 226 23.00 -11.81 26.06
C ASP A 226 23.77 -10.50 26.28
N SER A 227 23.05 -9.40 26.54
CA SER A 227 23.63 -8.10 26.79
C SER A 227 23.04 -7.45 28.03
N THR A 228 23.78 -6.50 28.62
CA THR A 228 23.29 -5.72 29.76
C THR A 228 23.86 -4.31 29.70
N VAL A 229 23.03 -3.32 30.01
CA VAL A 229 23.42 -1.92 30.11
C VAL A 229 23.76 -1.61 31.55
N VAL A 230 24.99 -1.15 31.80
CA VAL A 230 25.39 -0.53 33.08
C VAL A 230 25.31 0.98 32.91
N LEU A 231 24.43 1.63 33.67
CA LEU A 231 24.11 3.05 33.46
C LEU A 231 24.56 3.91 34.64
N LEU A 232 25.39 4.91 34.38
CA LEU A 232 25.61 6.03 35.30
C LEU A 232 24.45 7.02 35.20
N THR A 233 23.86 7.39 36.33
CA THR A 233 22.76 8.36 36.41
C THR A 233 23.10 9.47 37.37
N ASP A 234 22.41 10.61 37.29
CA ASP A 234 22.58 11.72 38.25
C ASP A 234 22.47 11.25 39.71
N GLN A 235 21.47 10.41 40.02
CA GLN A 235 21.30 9.81 41.34
C GLN A 235 22.50 8.95 41.76
N GLY A 236 23.07 8.18 40.82
CA GLY A 236 24.28 7.39 41.06
C GLY A 236 25.51 8.26 41.32
N LEU A 237 25.64 9.39 40.61
CA LEU A 237 26.74 10.34 40.78
C LEU A 237 26.66 11.06 42.14
N ASP A 238 25.47 11.53 42.51
CA ASP A 238 25.21 12.15 43.81
C ASP A 238 25.55 11.19 44.96
N GLY A 239 25.14 9.92 44.84
CA GLY A 239 25.47 8.87 45.81
C GLY A 239 26.97 8.56 45.93
N GLN A 240 27.77 8.87 44.91
CA GLN A 240 29.23 8.71 44.92
C GLN A 240 29.97 10.04 45.20
N ASN A 241 29.25 11.16 45.35
CA ASN A 241 29.81 12.51 45.48
C ASN A 241 30.80 12.85 44.34
N GLU A 242 30.43 12.51 43.11
CA GLU A 242 31.25 12.75 41.90
C GLU A 242 30.49 13.67 40.93
N PRO A 243 31.13 14.68 40.33
CA PRO A 243 30.51 15.53 39.32
C PRO A 243 30.53 14.88 37.94
N TRP A 244 29.79 15.46 36.99
CA TRP A 244 30.01 15.18 35.56
C TRP A 244 30.97 16.22 34.93
N PRO A 245 31.89 15.82 34.04
CA PRO A 245 32.23 14.44 33.71
C PRO A 245 33.04 13.78 34.83
N VAL A 246 32.76 12.50 35.08
CA VAL A 246 33.27 11.78 36.26
C VAL A 246 34.80 11.58 36.21
N SER A 247 35.38 11.30 37.38
CA SER A 247 36.80 10.97 37.49
C SER A 247 37.15 9.62 36.85
N TYR A 248 38.38 9.48 36.38
CA TYR A 248 38.89 8.19 35.87
C TYR A 248 38.86 7.11 36.95
N ARG A 249 39.01 7.47 38.23
CA ARG A 249 38.80 6.58 39.37
C ARG A 249 37.39 5.98 39.39
N LEU A 250 36.34 6.76 39.14
CA LEU A 250 34.98 6.21 39.16
C LEU A 250 34.78 5.22 38.00
N HIS A 251 35.25 5.55 36.79
CA HIS A 251 35.23 4.59 35.67
C HIS A 251 36.00 3.30 36.02
N ALA A 252 37.19 3.43 36.63
CA ALA A 252 37.98 2.27 37.06
C ALA A 252 37.22 1.40 38.08
N ARG A 253 36.53 2.01 39.06
CA ARG A 253 35.73 1.29 40.05
C ARG A 253 34.59 0.51 39.40
N VAL A 254 33.83 1.15 38.51
CA VAL A 254 32.74 0.49 37.78
C VAL A 254 33.29 -0.67 36.94
N LEU A 255 34.35 -0.44 36.16
CA LEU A 255 34.96 -1.48 35.33
C LEU A 255 35.48 -2.65 36.16
N ASN A 256 36.09 -2.42 37.33
CA ASN A 256 36.52 -3.52 38.20
C ASN A 256 35.35 -4.29 38.80
N ALA A 257 34.25 -3.60 39.14
CA ALA A 257 33.04 -4.25 39.63
C ALA A 257 32.44 -5.14 38.54
N ILE A 258 32.35 -4.66 37.30
CA ILE A 258 31.93 -5.48 36.15
C ILE A 258 32.87 -6.69 36.00
N LEU A 259 34.20 -6.46 36.00
CA LEU A 259 35.21 -7.51 35.83
C LEU A 259 35.08 -8.64 36.86
N SER A 260 34.70 -8.29 38.10
CA SER A 260 34.57 -9.26 39.19
C SER A 260 33.53 -10.35 38.97
N TYR A 261 32.60 -10.14 38.02
CA TYR A 261 31.56 -11.10 37.63
C TYR A 261 31.88 -11.84 36.32
N GLY A 262 33.03 -11.59 35.68
CA GLY A 262 33.44 -12.31 34.47
C GLY A 262 32.55 -12.04 33.25
N PRO A 263 32.46 -10.80 32.76
CA PRO A 263 31.71 -10.49 31.54
C PRO A 263 32.37 -11.13 30.31
N LYS A 264 31.58 -11.33 29.26
CA LYS A 264 32.09 -11.77 27.97
C LYS A 264 32.88 -10.69 27.24
N ALA A 265 32.39 -9.45 27.32
CA ALA A 265 33.02 -8.26 26.77
C ALA A 265 32.44 -7.01 27.43
N VAL A 266 33.16 -5.88 27.33
CA VAL A 266 32.64 -4.57 27.77
C VAL A 266 32.76 -3.56 26.66
N MET A 267 31.68 -2.85 26.37
CA MET A 267 31.65 -1.66 25.51
C MET A 267 31.47 -0.42 26.38
N VAL A 268 32.43 0.50 26.34
CA VAL A 268 32.36 1.78 27.07
C VAL A 268 31.89 2.87 26.10
N ASP A 269 30.64 3.28 26.23
CA ASP A 269 30.02 4.35 25.44
C ASP A 269 30.22 5.73 26.09
N ILE A 270 31.47 6.02 26.42
CA ILE A 270 31.91 7.30 27.01
C ILE A 270 33.19 7.69 26.29
N TRP A 271 33.22 8.92 25.76
CA TRP A 271 34.37 9.40 24.99
C TRP A 271 35.48 9.86 25.92
N PHE A 272 36.67 9.27 25.76
CA PHE A 272 37.88 9.71 26.44
C PHE A 272 38.78 10.51 25.50
N HIS A 273 38.24 11.59 24.94
CA HIS A 273 38.98 12.47 24.04
C HIS A 273 39.94 13.39 24.79
N ASP A 274 39.42 14.12 25.77
CA ASP A 274 40.17 15.19 26.42
C ASP A 274 41.23 14.64 27.38
N ALA A 275 42.46 15.13 27.24
CA ALA A 275 43.54 14.95 28.20
C ALA A 275 43.29 15.76 29.49
N ARG A 276 42.19 15.48 30.18
CA ARG A 276 41.82 16.11 31.44
C ARG A 276 42.95 15.91 32.47
N PRO A 277 43.34 16.95 33.23
CA PRO A 277 44.35 16.86 34.29
C PRO A 277 43.76 16.17 35.53
N ASP A 278 43.40 14.90 35.39
CA ASP A 278 42.88 14.04 36.44
C ASP A 278 43.98 13.04 36.85
N PRO A 279 44.52 13.14 38.09
CA PRO A 279 45.61 12.28 38.57
C PRO A 279 45.19 10.81 38.72
N THR A 280 43.91 10.50 38.55
CA THR A 280 43.37 9.14 38.67
C THR A 280 43.37 8.35 37.37
N LEU A 281 43.88 8.89 36.25
CA LEU A 281 44.00 8.17 34.97
C LEU A 281 44.68 6.81 35.12
N GLY A 282 45.79 6.75 35.87
CA GLY A 282 46.51 5.50 36.10
C GLY A 282 45.67 4.41 36.81
N GLN A 283 44.58 4.78 37.49
CA GLN A 283 43.64 3.80 38.06
C GLN A 283 42.78 3.15 36.97
N LEU A 284 42.36 3.92 35.97
CA LEU A 284 41.64 3.43 34.79
C LEU A 284 42.56 2.55 33.95
N GLU A 285 43.79 2.98 33.67
CA GLU A 285 44.79 2.16 32.96
C GLU A 285 44.98 0.80 33.63
N ARG A 286 45.14 0.77 34.96
CA ARG A 286 45.24 -0.50 35.71
C ARG A 286 43.97 -1.35 35.64
N ALA A 287 42.79 -0.75 35.55
CA ALA A 287 41.55 -1.49 35.35
C ALA A 287 41.52 -2.13 33.96
N LEU A 288 41.81 -1.38 32.90
CA LEU A 288 41.88 -1.88 31.53
C LEU A 288 42.97 -2.95 31.35
N GLN A 289 44.13 -2.78 32.01
CA GLN A 289 45.18 -3.80 32.02
C GLN A 289 44.67 -5.12 32.62
N ARG A 290 43.88 -5.10 33.70
CA ARG A 290 43.29 -6.33 34.26
C ARG A 290 42.33 -7.03 33.29
N TYR A 291 41.58 -6.28 32.48
CA TYR A 291 40.75 -6.86 31.42
C TYR A 291 41.61 -7.58 30.38
N ARG A 292 42.68 -6.92 29.90
CA ARG A 292 43.64 -7.52 28.98
C ARG A 292 44.28 -8.78 29.56
N ASP A 293 44.72 -8.73 30.81
CA ASP A 293 45.33 -9.86 31.51
C ASP A 293 44.35 -11.03 31.70
N SER A 294 43.05 -10.73 31.81
CA SER A 294 41.97 -11.72 31.92
C SER A 294 41.46 -12.22 30.57
N GLY A 295 41.97 -11.69 29.45
CA GLY A 295 41.52 -12.05 28.10
C GLY A 295 40.11 -11.56 27.74
N ILE A 296 39.56 -10.61 28.49
CA ILE A 296 38.22 -10.06 28.24
C ILE A 296 38.36 -8.78 27.40
N PRO A 297 37.76 -8.72 26.19
CA PRO A 297 37.88 -7.55 25.34
C PRO A 297 37.11 -6.35 25.91
N VAL A 298 37.73 -5.18 25.82
CA VAL A 298 37.12 -3.89 26.12
C VAL A 298 37.12 -3.04 24.86
N TYR A 299 35.94 -2.62 24.45
CA TYR A 299 35.71 -1.68 23.35
C TYR A 299 35.42 -0.30 23.94
N VAL A 300 35.97 0.74 23.33
CA VAL A 300 35.76 2.13 23.80
C VAL A 300 35.30 2.98 22.64
N ALA A 301 34.24 3.75 22.87
CA ALA A 301 33.70 4.68 21.89
C ALA A 301 34.77 5.68 21.41
N ALA A 302 34.89 5.77 20.09
CA ALA A 302 35.84 6.60 19.38
C ALA A 302 35.15 7.36 18.23
N SER A 303 35.70 8.51 17.88
CA SER A 303 35.26 9.31 16.73
C SER A 303 36.06 8.95 15.49
N THR A 304 35.41 8.81 14.34
CA THR A 304 36.11 8.64 13.05
C THR A 304 36.42 9.95 12.35
N GLU A 305 35.95 11.08 12.87
CA GLU A 305 36.18 12.40 12.28
C GLU A 305 37.54 13.00 12.68
N TRP A 306 38.18 12.48 13.72
CA TRP A 306 39.38 13.06 14.32
C TRP A 306 40.59 12.14 14.14
N ASP A 307 41.73 12.71 13.74
CA ASP A 307 43.00 11.99 13.60
C ASP A 307 43.39 11.36 14.95
N GLY A 308 43.73 10.07 14.96
CA GLY A 308 43.90 9.28 16.21
C GLY A 308 42.62 8.76 16.86
N GLY A 309 41.47 8.78 16.17
CA GLY A 309 40.22 8.19 16.66
C GLY A 309 39.52 9.01 17.75
N GLY A 310 40.04 10.20 18.07
CA GLY A 310 39.51 11.03 19.15
C GLY A 310 39.58 10.39 20.53
N ILE A 311 40.49 9.44 20.76
CA ILE A 311 40.71 8.78 22.05
C ILE A 311 42.14 9.02 22.52
N ARG A 312 42.33 9.16 23.84
CA ARG A 312 43.66 9.23 24.46
C ARG A 312 44.48 7.97 24.20
N GLU A 313 45.75 8.15 23.82
CA GLU A 313 46.70 7.06 23.50
C GLU A 313 46.83 6.05 24.65
N GLU A 314 46.84 6.51 25.90
CA GLU A 314 46.99 5.65 27.08
C GLU A 314 45.83 4.65 27.20
N ILE A 315 44.63 5.03 26.75
CA ILE A 315 43.44 4.19 26.77
C ILE A 315 43.38 3.33 25.51
N ALA A 316 43.70 3.90 24.34
CA ALA A 316 43.75 3.18 23.07
C ALA A 316 44.79 2.05 23.05
N ALA A 317 45.85 2.15 23.87
CA ALA A 317 46.85 1.09 24.04
C ALA A 317 46.33 -0.11 24.87
N LEU A 318 45.24 0.06 25.62
CA LEU A 318 44.72 -0.94 26.57
C LEU A 318 43.32 -1.45 26.21
N ALA A 319 42.61 -0.78 25.31
CA ALA A 319 41.27 -1.14 24.85
C ALA A 319 41.14 -0.90 23.35
N THR A 320 40.20 -1.57 22.69
CA THR A 320 39.96 -1.46 21.26
C THR A 320 39.07 -0.25 20.97
N PRO A 321 39.56 0.80 20.29
CA PRO A 321 38.70 1.91 19.88
C PRO A 321 37.70 1.43 18.82
N VAL A 322 36.43 1.76 19.01
CA VAL A 322 35.37 1.45 18.05
C VAL A 322 34.60 2.70 17.67
N PRO A 323 34.34 2.92 16.37
CA PRO A 323 33.49 4.01 15.95
C PRO A 323 32.10 3.90 16.57
N VAL A 324 31.67 4.98 17.21
CA VAL A 324 30.26 5.22 17.50
C VAL A 324 29.80 6.25 16.48
N PRO A 325 28.98 5.85 15.48
CA PRO A 325 28.52 6.80 14.48
C PRO A 325 27.78 7.95 15.17
N LYS A 326 27.82 9.15 14.60
CA LYS A 326 26.92 10.22 15.04
C LYS A 326 25.51 9.82 14.60
N ILE A 327 24.68 9.37 15.54
CA ILE A 327 23.40 8.74 15.21
C ILE A 327 22.26 9.71 15.48
N GLY A 328 21.50 9.99 14.43
CA GLY A 328 20.26 10.75 14.46
C GLY A 328 20.27 11.90 13.46
N ASP A 329 19.08 12.23 12.95
CA ASP A 329 18.85 13.59 12.46
C ASP A 329 18.91 14.48 13.71
N GLU A 330 19.87 15.41 13.78
CA GLU A 330 20.04 16.33 14.93
C GLU A 330 18.71 17.01 15.30
N GLN A 331 17.80 17.10 14.33
CA GLN A 331 16.50 17.72 14.46
C GLN A 331 15.44 16.85 15.16
N ASP A 332 15.52 15.51 15.11
CA ASP A 332 14.50 14.62 15.71
C ASP A 332 15.03 13.60 16.74
N ARG A 333 16.36 13.42 16.87
CA ARG A 333 17.01 12.48 17.81
C ARG A 333 16.53 11.02 17.69
N ALA A 334 15.80 10.67 16.64
CA ALA A 334 15.16 9.38 16.52
C ALA A 334 16.06 8.42 15.73
N ASN A 335 16.62 7.46 16.46
CA ASN A 335 17.58 6.51 15.93
C ASN A 335 16.89 5.27 15.36
N ARG A 336 16.80 5.31 14.03
CA ARG A 336 16.11 4.36 13.18
C ARG A 336 17.05 3.39 12.48
N GLN A 337 18.33 3.72 12.45
CA GLN A 337 19.36 2.97 11.76
C GLN A 337 20.63 2.93 12.60
N TYR A 338 21.42 1.89 12.38
CA TYR A 338 22.75 1.76 12.94
C TYR A 338 23.71 1.40 11.80
N PRO A 339 24.61 2.32 11.39
CA PRO A 339 25.64 2.01 10.41
C PRO A 339 26.46 0.82 10.87
N THR A 340 26.69 -0.13 9.97
CA THR A 340 27.55 -1.30 10.20
C THR A 340 29.03 -0.96 9.97
N PHE A 341 29.28 -0.06 9.01
CA PHE A 341 30.58 0.50 8.72
C PHE A 341 30.49 2.02 8.71
N VAL A 342 31.59 2.66 9.04
CA VAL A 342 31.84 4.08 8.85
C VAL A 342 33.16 4.28 8.11
N THR A 343 33.36 5.46 7.55
CA THR A 343 34.62 5.81 6.89
C THR A 343 35.65 6.22 7.94
N GLY A 344 36.78 5.53 7.99
CA GLY A 344 37.93 5.86 8.81
C GLY A 344 38.74 7.03 8.26
N ALA A 345 39.83 7.37 8.95
CA ALA A 345 40.65 8.54 8.65
C ALA A 345 41.35 8.44 7.28
N GLU A 346 41.70 7.24 6.83
CA GLU A 346 42.35 6.99 5.53
C GLU A 346 41.33 6.66 4.42
N GLY A 347 40.03 6.82 4.70
CA GLY A 347 38.93 6.50 3.76
C GLY A 347 38.54 5.02 3.75
N GLU A 348 39.13 4.21 4.62
CA GLU A 348 38.86 2.79 4.76
C GLU A 348 37.55 2.55 5.53
N PRO A 349 36.76 1.55 5.14
CA PRO A 349 35.57 1.14 5.88
C PRO A 349 35.93 0.42 7.20
N VAL A 350 35.62 1.07 8.32
CA VAL A 350 35.82 0.59 9.71
C VAL A 350 34.49 0.10 10.29
N GLU A 351 34.49 -1.07 10.93
CA GLU A 351 33.31 -1.63 11.59
C GLU A 351 32.91 -0.79 12.80
N THR A 352 31.62 -0.54 12.98
CA THR A 352 31.08 0.13 14.16
C THR A 352 31.00 -0.81 15.35
N ALA A 353 30.80 -0.24 16.55
CA ALA A 353 30.83 -1.00 17.81
C ALA A 353 29.99 -2.29 17.78
N ALA A 354 28.70 -2.23 17.40
CA ALA A 354 27.85 -3.41 17.42
C ALA A 354 28.30 -4.49 16.43
N LEU A 355 28.74 -4.13 15.22
CA LEU A 355 29.20 -5.11 14.23
C LEU A 355 30.54 -5.75 14.66
N ARG A 356 31.46 -4.94 15.19
CA ARG A 356 32.76 -5.40 15.71
C ARG A 356 32.55 -6.40 16.85
N ILE A 357 31.69 -6.07 17.81
CA ILE A 357 31.33 -6.94 18.93
C ILE A 357 30.66 -8.22 18.41
N TYR A 358 29.71 -8.11 17.49
CA TYR A 358 29.06 -9.27 16.87
C TYR A 358 30.08 -10.22 16.20
N ARG A 359 31.07 -9.67 15.49
CA ARG A 359 32.13 -10.43 14.82
C ARG A 359 33.05 -11.17 15.80
N GLU A 360 33.42 -10.52 16.90
CA GLU A 360 34.47 -11.02 17.81
C GLU A 360 33.91 -11.84 18.98
N VAL A 361 32.73 -11.49 19.49
CA VAL A 361 32.14 -12.10 20.68
C VAL A 361 30.67 -12.50 20.51
N GLY A 362 30.04 -12.26 19.36
CA GLY A 362 28.66 -12.69 19.10
C GLY A 362 28.47 -14.21 19.23
N ARG A 363 27.24 -14.65 19.52
CA ARG A 363 26.92 -16.08 19.45
C ARG A 363 27.05 -16.57 17.99
N PRO A 364 27.47 -17.82 17.74
CA PRO A 364 27.14 -18.45 16.47
C PRO A 364 25.59 -18.41 16.31
N PRO A 365 25.07 -18.15 15.10
CA PRO A 365 23.64 -17.91 14.88
C PRO A 365 22.75 -18.99 15.53
N ILE A 366 21.72 -18.56 16.27
CA ILE A 366 20.84 -19.41 17.11
C ILE A 366 19.89 -20.31 16.28
N ALA A 367 19.86 -20.20 14.96
CA ALA A 367 19.11 -21.11 14.10
C ALA A 367 20.03 -21.80 13.09
N PRO A 368 19.88 -23.11 12.82
CA PRO A 368 20.39 -23.67 11.59
C PRO A 368 19.64 -22.97 10.44
N LEU A 369 20.33 -22.05 9.76
CA LEU A 369 19.88 -21.45 8.51
C LEU A 369 19.29 -22.53 7.61
N PRO A 370 18.07 -22.37 7.09
CA PRO A 370 17.58 -23.22 6.02
C PRO A 370 18.47 -22.98 4.80
N ILE A 371 19.29 -24.00 4.49
CA ILE A 371 20.10 -24.17 3.29
C ILE A 371 21.41 -23.37 3.26
N GLY A 372 22.47 -23.98 3.83
CA GLY A 372 23.82 -23.87 3.26
C GLY A 372 24.96 -23.46 4.20
N GLN A 373 25.24 -24.31 5.19
CA GLN A 373 26.47 -24.40 6.01
C GLN A 373 26.51 -23.55 7.30
N PRO A 374 26.25 -24.14 8.47
CA PRO A 374 26.70 -23.56 9.74
C PRO A 374 28.24 -23.54 9.78
N GLY A 375 28.82 -22.38 10.10
CA GLY A 375 30.25 -22.23 10.38
C GLY A 375 31.14 -21.72 9.25
N LYS A 376 30.61 -21.09 8.18
CA LYS A 376 31.49 -20.36 7.25
C LYS A 376 32.08 -19.14 7.95
N ALA A 377 33.38 -19.20 8.26
CA ALA A 377 34.15 -17.99 8.47
C ALA A 377 34.02 -17.15 7.19
N TYR A 378 33.39 -15.98 7.29
CA TYR A 378 33.28 -15.06 6.16
C TYR A 378 34.68 -14.66 5.73
N SER A 379 34.96 -14.71 4.42
CA SER A 379 36.09 -13.93 3.90
C SER A 379 35.81 -12.45 4.17
N GLU A 380 36.85 -11.61 4.22
CA GLU A 380 36.67 -10.17 4.45
C GLU A 380 35.73 -9.54 3.39
N GLN A 381 35.77 -10.04 2.16
CA GLN A 381 34.88 -9.60 1.09
C GLN A 381 33.43 -10.06 1.31
N ASP A 382 33.23 -11.31 1.71
CA ASP A 382 31.89 -11.85 1.98
C ASP A 382 31.26 -11.17 3.20
N TRP A 383 32.06 -10.89 4.22
CA TRP A 383 31.64 -10.14 5.41
C TRP A 383 31.14 -8.75 5.03
N ARG A 384 31.90 -8.01 4.22
CA ARG A 384 31.49 -6.69 3.72
C ARG A 384 30.25 -6.74 2.84
N ARG A 385 30.06 -7.82 2.08
CA ARG A 385 28.85 -8.00 1.27
C ARG A 385 27.64 -8.35 2.13
N ALA A 386 27.85 -9.17 3.15
CA ALA A 386 26.83 -9.60 4.10
C ALA A 386 26.41 -8.45 5.01
N PHE A 387 27.33 -7.65 5.54
CA PHE A 387 27.02 -6.62 6.54
C PHE A 387 27.18 -5.17 6.02
N GLY A 388 27.40 -4.96 4.72
CA GLY A 388 27.70 -3.63 4.17
C GLY A 388 26.55 -2.62 4.17
N ASP A 389 25.31 -3.06 4.34
CA ASP A 389 24.16 -2.17 4.48
C ASP A 389 23.94 -1.83 5.96
N PRO A 390 23.56 -0.59 6.33
CA PRO A 390 23.18 -0.26 7.70
C PRO A 390 22.05 -1.15 8.24
N VAL A 391 22.11 -1.45 9.54
CA VAL A 391 21.01 -2.11 10.24
C VAL A 391 19.84 -1.13 10.34
N GLU A 392 18.69 -1.53 9.84
CA GLU A 392 17.43 -0.88 10.20
C GLU A 392 17.03 -1.39 11.58
N ILE A 393 17.03 -0.52 12.58
CA ILE A 393 16.77 -0.94 13.95
C ILE A 393 15.28 -1.26 14.09
N VAL A 394 15.01 -2.53 14.38
CA VAL A 394 13.72 -2.96 14.88
C VAL A 394 13.80 -2.92 16.40
N TRP A 395 13.00 -2.05 17.00
CA TRP A 395 12.95 -1.89 18.45
C TRP A 395 11.93 -2.84 19.04
N GLY A 396 12.38 -3.78 19.88
CA GLY A 396 11.49 -4.62 20.67
C GLY A 396 10.66 -3.79 21.66
N THR A 397 9.44 -4.23 21.97
CA THR A 397 8.57 -3.56 22.97
C THR A 397 8.37 -4.41 24.21
N THR A 398 9.14 -5.48 24.38
CA THR A 398 9.08 -6.31 25.58
C THR A 398 10.30 -6.00 26.41
N SER A 399 10.13 -5.19 27.45
CA SER A 399 11.22 -4.84 28.37
C SER A 399 11.73 -6.05 29.15
N ALA A 400 13.02 -6.07 29.46
CA ALA A 400 13.60 -7.10 30.32
C ALA A 400 12.95 -7.04 31.72
N PRO A 401 12.45 -8.17 32.29
CA PRO A 401 11.74 -8.18 33.57
C PRO A 401 12.53 -7.59 34.75
N VAL A 402 13.86 -7.61 34.68
CA VAL A 402 14.73 -7.04 35.71
C VAL A 402 14.60 -5.52 35.83
N ASN A 403 14.19 -4.84 34.76
CA ASN A 403 14.11 -3.37 34.69
C ASN A 403 13.06 -2.79 35.63
N GLU A 404 12.02 -3.56 35.97
CA GLU A 404 11.01 -3.16 36.97
C GLU A 404 11.64 -2.88 38.33
N LYS A 405 12.68 -3.64 38.68
CA LYS A 405 13.38 -3.54 39.96
C LYS A 405 14.54 -2.56 39.92
N SER A 406 15.23 -2.48 38.77
CA SER A 406 16.49 -1.73 38.65
C SER A 406 16.32 -0.29 38.13
N VAL A 407 15.28 0.01 37.35
CA VAL A 407 15.09 1.34 36.72
C VAL A 407 13.77 2.00 37.12
N TYR A 408 12.95 1.36 37.98
CA TYR A 408 11.67 1.88 38.47
C TYR A 408 10.74 2.34 37.34
N CYS A 409 10.35 1.42 36.46
CA CYS A 409 9.44 1.66 35.34
C CYS A 409 8.23 0.72 35.40
N ALA A 410 7.15 1.02 34.67
CA ALA A 410 5.92 0.22 34.68
C ALA A 410 5.92 -0.86 33.59
N HIS A 411 5.65 -2.12 33.96
CA HIS A 411 5.59 -3.25 33.03
C HIS A 411 4.63 -3.01 31.85
N GLU A 412 5.08 -3.34 30.64
CA GLU A 412 4.26 -3.27 29.43
C GLU A 412 3.16 -4.34 29.41
N ARG A 413 2.07 -4.03 28.73
CA ARG A 413 0.95 -4.96 28.53
C ARG A 413 1.30 -5.99 27.45
N GLY A 414 0.58 -7.12 27.41
CA GLY A 414 0.84 -8.16 26.40
C GLY A 414 0.69 -7.65 24.94
N PRO A 415 1.26 -8.36 23.94
CA PRO A 415 1.36 -7.89 22.55
C PRO A 415 0.03 -7.43 21.93
N VAL A 416 -1.06 -8.15 22.23
CA VAL A 416 -2.41 -7.82 21.75
C VAL A 416 -2.92 -6.50 22.33
N GLU A 417 -2.64 -6.24 23.60
CA GLU A 417 -3.07 -5.01 24.26
C GLU A 417 -2.27 -3.80 23.77
N VAL A 418 -0.98 -3.99 23.53
CA VAL A 418 -0.10 -2.99 22.92
C VAL A 418 -0.59 -2.59 21.53
N VAL A 419 -0.85 -3.58 20.66
CA VAL A 419 -1.38 -3.32 19.31
C VAL A 419 -2.77 -2.70 19.37
N ARG A 420 -3.66 -3.21 20.22
CA ARG A 420 -5.00 -2.65 20.40
C ARG A 420 -4.94 -1.20 20.86
N ALA A 421 -4.10 -0.88 21.84
CA ALA A 421 -3.92 0.47 22.35
C ALA A 421 -3.32 1.40 21.28
N ARG A 422 -2.32 0.94 20.52
CA ARG A 422 -1.66 1.74 19.48
C ARG A 422 -2.53 1.95 18.24
N VAL A 423 -3.26 0.94 17.79
CA VAL A 423 -4.10 1.00 16.57
C VAL A 423 -5.48 1.63 16.85
N LEU A 424 -6.14 1.31 17.97
CA LEU A 424 -7.49 1.80 18.27
C LEU A 424 -7.51 3.00 19.22
N GLY A 425 -6.48 3.16 20.06
CA GLY A 425 -6.40 4.26 21.04
C GLY A 425 -5.91 5.58 20.46
N GLY A 426 -5.35 5.58 19.23
CA GLY A 426 -4.98 6.80 18.51
C GLY A 426 -3.80 7.58 19.09
N VAL A 427 -3.09 7.03 20.08
CA VAL A 427 -1.89 7.64 20.66
C VAL A 427 -0.74 6.63 20.58
N PRO A 428 0.42 7.01 20.02
CA PRO A 428 1.62 6.18 20.09
C PRO A 428 2.02 6.00 21.55
N MET A 429 1.72 4.83 22.12
CA MET A 429 2.17 4.47 23.47
C MET A 429 3.62 4.02 23.39
N LYS A 430 4.51 4.95 23.72
CA LYS A 430 5.91 4.71 24.02
C LYS A 430 6.03 4.17 25.45
N SER A 431 6.84 3.12 25.62
CA SER A 431 7.15 2.52 26.91
C SER A 431 8.16 3.34 27.70
N ASP A 432 8.01 3.39 29.01
CA ASP A 432 8.97 3.99 29.94
C ASP A 432 10.07 3.00 30.37
N CYS A 433 9.89 1.69 30.15
CA CYS A 433 10.87 0.66 30.49
C CYS A 433 11.81 0.36 29.31
N PRO A 434 13.14 0.48 29.44
CA PRO A 434 14.05 0.13 28.35
C PRO A 434 13.93 -1.35 27.96
N TYR A 435 14.22 -1.65 26.70
CA TYR A 435 14.24 -3.02 26.18
C TYR A 435 15.34 -3.85 26.86
N ALA A 436 16.60 -3.43 26.76
CA ALA A 436 17.74 -4.19 27.28
C ALA A 436 17.74 -4.29 28.82
N PRO A 437 18.27 -5.38 29.41
CA PRO A 437 18.47 -5.48 30.85
C PRO A 437 19.38 -4.35 31.33
N THR A 438 18.96 -3.63 32.38
CA THR A 438 19.68 -2.46 32.89
C THR A 438 20.07 -2.65 34.34
N LEU A 439 21.31 -2.30 34.66
CA LEU A 439 21.85 -2.21 36.01
C LEU A 439 22.38 -0.80 36.26
N LEU A 440 21.97 -0.16 37.34
CA LEU A 440 22.51 1.14 37.71
C LEU A 440 23.93 0.97 38.27
N ALA A 441 24.88 1.79 37.81
CA ALA A 441 26.26 1.74 38.27
C ALA A 441 26.37 1.97 39.79
N GLY A 442 25.49 2.78 40.37
CA GLY A 442 25.41 2.98 41.82
C GLY A 442 25.06 1.69 42.58
N ASP A 443 24.12 0.90 42.06
CA ASP A 443 23.73 -0.38 42.64
C ASP A 443 24.87 -1.40 42.49
N LEU A 444 25.51 -1.46 41.33
CA LEU A 444 26.67 -2.32 41.10
C LEU A 444 27.81 -2.03 42.09
N LEU A 445 28.07 -0.75 42.39
CA LEU A 445 29.14 -0.33 43.30
C LEU A 445 28.80 -0.53 44.78
N THR A 446 27.52 -0.66 45.14
CA THR A 446 27.06 -0.79 46.53
C THR A 446 26.66 -2.22 46.89
N ARG A 447 26.19 -3.00 45.92
CA ARG A 447 25.63 -4.37 46.08
C ARG A 447 26.47 -5.43 45.38
N SER A 448 27.79 -5.24 45.30
CA SER A 448 28.73 -6.01 44.47
C SER A 448 28.91 -7.51 44.84
N ALA A 449 27.98 -8.12 45.59
CA ALA A 449 27.98 -9.54 45.94
C ALA A 449 26.60 -10.22 45.79
N ASP A 450 25.64 -9.56 45.15
CA ASP A 450 24.29 -10.10 44.98
C ASP A 450 24.22 -11.06 43.78
N ALA A 451 23.68 -12.27 44.01
CA ALA A 451 23.52 -13.29 42.97
C ALA A 451 22.68 -12.80 41.77
N ASP A 452 21.76 -11.86 42.00
CA ASP A 452 20.95 -11.23 40.96
C ASP A 452 21.79 -10.37 39.99
N ILE A 453 22.91 -9.78 40.47
CA ILE A 453 23.82 -9.00 39.63
C ILE A 453 24.72 -9.91 38.80
N ALA A 454 25.15 -11.05 39.35
CA ALA A 454 25.95 -12.02 38.61
C ALA A 454 25.24 -12.46 37.32
N GLY A 455 23.96 -12.80 37.41
CA GLY A 455 23.13 -13.17 36.25
C GLY A 455 22.92 -12.05 35.21
N LEU A 456 23.29 -10.80 35.51
CA LEU A 456 23.27 -9.66 34.58
C LEU A 456 24.63 -9.34 33.97
N ILE A 457 25.73 -9.95 34.43
CA ILE A 457 27.08 -9.60 33.97
C ILE A 457 27.84 -10.82 33.46
N GLU A 458 27.74 -11.95 34.14
CA GLU A 458 28.47 -13.18 33.82
C GLU A 458 28.15 -13.67 32.41
N ASP A 459 29.19 -13.87 31.58
CA ASP A 459 29.10 -14.30 30.18
C ASP A 459 28.23 -13.40 29.27
N LYS A 460 27.97 -12.15 29.68
CA LYS A 460 27.24 -11.16 28.88
C LYS A 460 28.13 -10.09 28.28
N VAL A 461 27.66 -9.47 27.19
CA VAL A 461 28.24 -8.23 26.67
C VAL A 461 27.68 -7.06 27.47
N VAL A 462 28.55 -6.36 28.19
CA VAL A 462 28.15 -5.23 29.03
C VAL A 462 28.38 -3.90 28.33
N PHE A 463 27.32 -3.11 28.17
CA PHE A 463 27.36 -1.76 27.62
C PHE A 463 27.36 -0.74 28.77
N TYR A 464 28.49 -0.11 29.00
CA TYR A 464 28.67 0.90 30.04
C TYR A 464 28.51 2.31 29.46
N GLY A 465 27.46 3.02 29.89
CA GLY A 465 27.15 4.38 29.42
C GLY A 465 26.62 5.28 30.52
N ALA A 466 26.11 6.46 30.15
CA ALA A 466 25.63 7.46 31.08
C ALA A 466 24.29 8.08 30.64
N TYR A 467 23.45 8.42 31.62
CA TYR A 467 22.24 9.21 31.49
C TYR A 467 22.26 10.31 32.54
N VAL A 468 22.85 11.44 32.17
CA VAL A 468 23.13 12.57 33.07
C VAL A 468 22.46 13.81 32.49
N GLN A 469 21.74 14.55 33.33
CA GLN A 469 21.08 15.78 32.92
C GLN A 469 22.09 16.79 32.36
N GLY A 470 21.75 17.38 31.20
CA GLY A 470 22.61 18.34 30.52
C GLY A 470 23.65 17.73 29.57
N VAL A 471 23.75 16.40 29.49
CA VAL A 471 24.54 15.69 28.47
C VAL A 471 23.65 15.33 27.28
N SER A 472 24.11 15.62 26.07
CA SER A 472 23.30 15.50 24.85
C SER A 472 23.15 14.07 24.28
N ASP A 473 23.44 13.03 25.07
CA ASP A 473 23.38 11.63 24.60
C ASP A 473 22.03 10.97 24.92
N ILE A 474 20.96 11.55 24.37
CA ILE A 474 19.58 11.07 24.53
C ILE A 474 18.99 10.78 23.16
N ILE A 475 18.39 9.60 23.03
CA ILE A 475 17.77 9.12 21.80
C ILE A 475 16.27 8.95 22.01
N ASP A 476 15.47 9.16 20.95
CA ASP A 476 14.02 9.03 20.99
C ASP A 476 13.53 7.88 20.09
N PRO A 477 13.62 6.62 20.56
CA PRO A 477 13.20 5.48 19.76
C PRO A 477 11.67 5.47 19.54
N PRO A 478 11.18 4.80 18.48
CA PRO A 478 9.76 4.77 18.16
C PRO A 478 8.87 4.07 19.20
N THR A 479 9.45 3.15 19.98
CA THR A 479 8.72 2.28 20.92
C THR A 479 8.88 2.66 22.39
N HIS A 480 9.88 3.48 22.74
CA HIS A 480 10.14 3.90 24.12
C HIS A 480 10.17 5.43 24.24
N LEU A 481 9.97 5.93 25.45
CA LEU A 481 10.26 7.30 25.81
C LEU A 481 11.76 7.58 25.58
N PRO A 482 12.18 8.85 25.59
CA PRO A 482 13.59 9.18 25.41
C PRO A 482 14.48 8.45 26.43
N ILE A 483 15.49 7.73 25.94
CA ILE A 483 16.44 6.92 26.72
C ILE A 483 17.88 7.34 26.40
N ALA A 484 18.86 6.85 27.17
CA ALA A 484 20.27 7.11 26.91
C ALA A 484 20.75 6.56 25.56
N GLY A 485 21.71 7.21 24.91
CA GLY A 485 22.26 6.79 23.63
C GLY A 485 22.86 5.39 23.64
N VAL A 486 23.48 5.01 24.76
CA VAL A 486 24.06 3.67 24.96
C VAL A 486 23.12 2.52 24.64
N TYR A 487 21.79 2.67 24.80
CA TYR A 487 20.81 1.61 24.51
C TYR A 487 20.71 1.24 23.03
N LEU A 488 21.21 2.10 22.13
CA LEU A 488 21.21 1.81 20.70
C LEU A 488 22.21 0.71 20.32
N HIS A 489 23.35 0.64 21.00
CA HIS A 489 24.37 -0.38 20.78
C HIS A 489 23.90 -1.82 21.08
N PRO A 490 23.35 -2.14 22.27
CA PRO A 490 22.79 -3.46 22.54
C PRO A 490 21.60 -3.77 21.63
N MET A 491 20.75 -2.81 21.28
CA MET A 491 19.65 -3.05 20.34
C MET A 491 20.17 -3.40 18.94
N ALA A 492 21.24 -2.74 18.47
CA ALA A 492 21.88 -3.08 17.20
C ALA A 492 22.57 -4.45 17.25
N LEU A 493 23.24 -4.78 18.35
CA LEU A 493 23.83 -6.10 18.57
C LEU A 493 22.76 -7.20 18.61
N ASP A 494 21.62 -6.94 19.26
CA ASP A 494 20.48 -7.86 19.29
C ASP A 494 19.94 -8.09 17.88
N ASN A 495 19.69 -7.02 17.09
CA ASN A 495 19.27 -7.17 15.68
C ASN A 495 20.25 -8.03 14.85
N LEU A 496 21.56 -7.86 15.05
CA LEU A 496 22.57 -8.67 14.38
C LEU A 496 22.61 -10.12 14.92
N THR A 497 22.38 -10.33 16.21
CA THR A 497 22.41 -11.65 16.84
C THR A 497 21.15 -12.47 16.51
N THR A 498 19.99 -11.82 16.53
CA THR A 498 18.68 -12.40 16.25
C THR A 498 18.54 -12.78 14.78
N PHE A 499 19.01 -11.94 13.85
CA PHE A 499 18.81 -12.17 12.42
C PHE A 499 20.09 -12.52 11.64
N SER A 500 21.28 -12.46 12.25
CA SER A 500 22.56 -12.73 11.58
C SER A 500 22.73 -11.91 10.29
N ASP A 501 23.10 -12.51 9.17
CA ASP A 501 23.14 -11.87 7.86
C ASP A 501 21.77 -11.72 7.19
N GLU A 502 20.67 -12.03 7.87
CA GLU A 502 19.31 -11.76 7.43
C GLU A 502 18.68 -10.55 8.14
N TYR A 503 19.47 -9.76 8.88
CA TYR A 503 19.00 -8.54 9.54
C TYR A 503 18.26 -7.60 8.58
N ILE A 504 17.29 -6.85 9.14
CA ILE A 504 16.57 -5.83 8.38
C ILE A 504 17.53 -4.71 8.01
N ARG A 505 17.64 -4.41 6.72
CA ARG A 505 18.64 -3.50 6.16
C ARG A 505 18.03 -2.22 5.64
N ARG A 506 18.73 -1.12 5.86
CA ARG A 506 18.54 0.08 5.05
C ARG A 506 19.39 -0.06 3.79
N ALA A 507 18.78 -0.10 2.61
CA ALA A 507 19.54 -0.24 1.37
C ALA A 507 20.49 0.96 1.16
N ALA A 508 21.81 0.71 1.16
CA ALA A 508 22.82 1.75 1.00
C ALA A 508 22.85 2.29 -0.45
N PRO A 509 23.02 3.61 -0.67
CA PRO A 509 23.10 4.20 -2.01
C PRO A 509 24.15 3.50 -2.89
N GLY A 510 23.76 3.17 -4.13
CA GLY A 510 24.66 2.54 -5.11
C GLY A 510 24.68 1.00 -5.10
N GLY A 511 24.08 0.34 -4.10
CA GLY A 511 23.94 -1.12 -4.06
C GLY A 511 22.82 -1.67 -4.95
N THR A 512 22.87 -2.98 -5.26
CA THR A 512 21.79 -3.67 -6.02
C THR A 512 20.46 -3.64 -5.26
N ARG A 513 20.49 -3.79 -3.93
CA ARG A 513 19.31 -3.67 -3.06
C ARG A 513 18.70 -2.26 -3.11
N TYR A 514 19.53 -1.23 -3.23
CA TYR A 514 19.05 0.15 -3.38
C TYR A 514 18.35 0.36 -4.71
N VAL A 515 18.92 -0.16 -5.81
CA VAL A 515 18.25 -0.15 -7.12
C VAL A 515 16.92 -0.90 -7.05
N ALA A 516 16.86 -2.06 -6.38
CA ALA A 516 15.64 -2.83 -6.21
C ALA A 516 14.57 -2.06 -5.40
N ALA A 517 14.94 -1.49 -4.25
CA ALA A 517 14.04 -0.68 -3.42
C ALA A 517 13.50 0.55 -4.17
N ARG A 518 14.37 1.27 -4.89
CA ARG A 518 13.97 2.41 -5.73
C ARG A 518 13.08 1.99 -6.90
N THR A 519 13.35 0.83 -7.51
CA THR A 519 12.49 0.29 -8.56
C THR A 519 11.10 -0.04 -8.00
N ALA A 520 11.03 -0.62 -6.80
CA ALA A 520 9.78 -0.92 -6.12
C ALA A 520 8.96 0.35 -5.84
N ASP A 521 9.59 1.42 -5.32
CA ASP A 521 8.95 2.74 -5.13
C ASP A 521 8.38 3.29 -6.44
N ILE A 522 9.18 3.27 -7.53
CA ILE A 522 8.74 3.76 -8.85
C ILE A 522 7.53 2.98 -9.37
N VAL A 523 7.60 1.64 -9.33
CA VAL A 523 6.52 0.77 -9.79
C VAL A 523 5.27 1.00 -8.95
N MET A 524 5.41 1.16 -7.63
CA MET A 524 4.32 1.45 -6.71
C MET A 524 3.66 2.80 -7.03
N LEU A 525 4.44 3.85 -7.28
CA LEU A 525 3.91 5.16 -7.68
C LEU A 525 3.14 5.10 -9.00
N ILE A 526 3.67 4.40 -10.01
CA ILE A 526 3.00 4.23 -11.30
C ILE A 526 1.68 3.49 -11.12
N ALA A 527 1.68 2.41 -10.33
CA ALA A 527 0.48 1.63 -10.05
C ALA A 527 -0.58 2.45 -9.29
N ILE A 528 -0.19 3.18 -8.24
CA ILE A 528 -1.07 4.07 -7.47
C ILE A 528 -1.65 5.16 -8.37
N ALA A 529 -0.81 5.85 -9.15
CA ALA A 529 -1.25 6.89 -10.06
C ALA A 529 -2.24 6.33 -11.11
N GLY A 530 -1.95 5.15 -11.66
CA GLY A 530 -2.79 4.47 -12.64
C GLY A 530 -4.17 4.13 -12.07
N VAL A 531 -4.20 3.54 -10.87
CA VAL A 531 -5.43 3.24 -10.13
C VAL A 531 -6.26 4.50 -9.94
N VAL A 532 -5.68 5.57 -9.38
CA VAL A 532 -6.41 6.82 -9.12
C VAL A 532 -6.93 7.44 -10.43
N VAL A 533 -6.13 7.51 -11.49
CA VAL A 533 -6.55 8.08 -12.79
C VAL A 533 -7.69 7.27 -13.42
N ILE A 534 -7.59 5.92 -13.42
CA ILE A 534 -8.62 5.03 -13.98
C ILE A 534 -9.95 5.22 -13.24
N PHE A 535 -9.93 5.16 -11.91
CA PHE A 535 -11.15 5.28 -11.13
C PHE A 535 -11.73 6.71 -11.19
N ARG A 536 -10.91 7.75 -11.36
CA ARG A 536 -11.42 9.13 -11.49
C ARG A 536 -12.13 9.34 -12.81
N ASN A 537 -11.60 8.77 -13.89
CA ASN A 537 -12.28 8.77 -15.17
C ASN A 537 -13.61 8.01 -15.10
N ARG A 538 -13.65 6.87 -14.41
CA ARG A 538 -14.90 6.14 -14.16
C ARG A 538 -15.91 6.97 -13.37
N ALA A 539 -15.48 7.62 -12.28
CA ALA A 539 -16.34 8.48 -11.48
C ALA A 539 -16.91 9.66 -12.30
N ALA A 540 -16.10 10.28 -13.16
CA ALA A 540 -16.52 11.36 -14.03
C ALA A 540 -17.56 10.91 -15.07
N ILE A 541 -17.43 9.69 -15.61
CA ILE A 541 -18.43 9.09 -16.50
C ILE A 541 -19.72 8.79 -15.73
N ALA A 542 -19.62 8.17 -14.55
CA ALA A 542 -20.78 7.85 -13.71
C ALA A 542 -21.56 9.11 -13.28
N ALA A 543 -20.86 10.20 -12.96
CA ALA A 543 -21.47 11.48 -12.59
C ALA A 543 -22.36 12.07 -13.70
N ARG A 544 -22.06 11.78 -14.98
CA ARG A 544 -22.84 12.26 -16.13
C ARG A 544 -24.16 11.49 -16.33
N HIS A 545 -24.37 10.35 -15.66
CA HIS A 545 -25.55 9.51 -15.85
C HIS A 545 -26.53 9.59 -14.65
N PRO A 546 -27.84 9.89 -14.87
CA PRO A 546 -28.82 10.14 -13.80
C PRO A 546 -29.49 8.88 -13.22
N ARG A 547 -28.72 7.84 -12.85
CA ARG A 547 -29.29 6.60 -12.28
C ARG A 547 -29.35 6.60 -10.75
N ILE A 548 -30.36 5.92 -10.19
CA ILE A 548 -30.61 5.72 -8.75
C ILE A 548 -29.44 5.00 -8.03
N GLY A 549 -28.59 4.27 -8.78
CA GLY A 549 -27.34 3.67 -8.26
C GLY A 549 -26.13 4.60 -8.14
N ARG A 550 -26.25 5.90 -8.51
CA ARG A 550 -25.14 6.86 -8.59
C ARG A 550 -24.38 7.03 -7.28
N VAL A 551 -25.09 7.09 -6.14
CA VAL A 551 -24.45 7.28 -4.83
C VAL A 551 -23.62 6.07 -4.46
N LEU A 552 -24.14 4.86 -4.71
CA LEU A 552 -23.43 3.61 -4.42
C LEU A 552 -22.21 3.44 -5.35
N GLU A 553 -22.36 3.73 -6.64
CA GLU A 553 -21.26 3.65 -7.61
C GLU A 553 -20.15 4.67 -7.32
N LEU A 554 -20.50 5.89 -6.93
CA LEU A 554 -19.53 6.90 -6.52
C LEU A 554 -18.83 6.52 -5.20
N ARG A 555 -19.55 5.97 -4.22
CA ARG A 555 -18.96 5.49 -2.97
C ARG A 555 -18.00 4.32 -3.18
N MET A 556 -18.39 3.33 -4.00
CA MET A 556 -17.49 2.21 -4.34
C MET A 556 -16.27 2.69 -5.10
N THR A 557 -16.46 3.61 -6.05
CA THR A 557 -15.35 4.16 -6.84
C THR A 557 -14.39 4.97 -5.98
N ALA A 558 -14.90 5.79 -5.05
CA ALA A 558 -14.07 6.51 -4.08
C ALA A 558 -13.37 5.55 -3.10
N GLY A 559 -14.07 4.50 -2.65
CA GLY A 559 -13.49 3.45 -1.83
C GLY A 559 -12.33 2.74 -2.54
N LEU A 560 -12.45 2.42 -3.82
CA LEU A 560 -11.39 1.78 -4.61
C LEU A 560 -10.21 2.71 -4.89
N MET A 561 -10.43 4.02 -5.04
CA MET A 561 -9.36 5.01 -5.19
C MET A 561 -8.43 5.11 -3.99
N VAL A 562 -8.93 4.77 -2.79
CA VAL A 562 -8.15 4.87 -1.54
C VAL A 562 -7.72 3.48 -1.08
N GLY A 563 -8.66 2.53 -1.09
CA GLY A 563 -8.45 1.17 -0.59
C GLY A 563 -7.45 0.37 -1.41
N LEU A 564 -7.45 0.50 -2.75
CA LEU A 564 -6.51 -0.25 -3.58
C LEU A 564 -5.07 0.28 -3.47
N PRO A 565 -4.81 1.61 -3.51
CA PRO A 565 -3.48 2.14 -3.19
C PRO A 565 -3.00 1.78 -1.79
N LEU A 566 -3.89 1.80 -0.79
CA LEU A 566 -3.57 1.35 0.56
C LEU A 566 -3.15 -0.12 0.58
N ALA A 567 -3.97 -1.01 0.03
CA ALA A 567 -3.66 -2.44 -0.04
C ALA A 567 -2.33 -2.68 -0.76
N LEU A 568 -2.07 -1.99 -1.87
CA LEU A 568 -0.81 -2.11 -2.62
C LEU A 568 0.38 -1.62 -1.80
N ALA A 569 0.29 -0.42 -1.21
CA ALA A 569 1.38 0.17 -0.43
C ALA A 569 1.72 -0.68 0.81
N THR A 570 0.70 -1.17 1.51
CA THR A 570 0.87 -2.09 2.64
C THR A 570 1.45 -3.43 2.20
N THR A 571 0.99 -4.01 1.09
CA THR A 571 1.52 -5.30 0.59
C THR A 571 2.98 -5.18 0.21
N VAL A 572 3.36 -4.15 -0.56
CA VAL A 572 4.77 -3.95 -0.95
C VAL A 572 5.62 -3.68 0.29
N GLY A 573 5.14 -2.85 1.23
CA GLY A 573 5.84 -2.60 2.50
C GLY A 573 6.09 -3.89 3.30
N ILE A 574 5.06 -4.74 3.44
CA ILE A 574 5.18 -6.04 4.12
C ILE A 574 6.14 -6.97 3.38
N VAL A 575 6.06 -7.05 2.05
CA VAL A 575 6.98 -7.88 1.25
C VAL A 575 8.43 -7.42 1.42
N CYS A 576 8.68 -6.11 1.34
CA CYS A 576 10.01 -5.56 1.58
C CYS A 576 10.52 -5.89 2.98
N PHE A 577 9.69 -5.69 4.01
CA PHE A 577 10.07 -5.91 5.40
C PHE A 577 10.24 -7.40 5.74
N ALA A 578 9.24 -8.23 5.46
CA ALA A 578 9.16 -9.61 5.93
C ALA A 578 9.80 -10.65 4.99
N LEU A 579 9.94 -10.35 3.69
CA LEU A 579 10.50 -11.30 2.71
C LEU A 579 11.86 -10.88 2.16
N LEU A 580 12.15 -9.58 2.10
CA LEU A 580 13.40 -9.06 1.55
C LEU A 580 14.35 -8.50 2.61
N ASN A 581 13.93 -8.49 3.88
CA ASN A 581 14.66 -7.92 5.01
C ASN A 581 15.14 -6.49 4.71
N LEU A 582 14.27 -5.68 4.12
CA LEU A 582 14.50 -4.28 3.81
C LEU A 582 13.66 -3.38 4.72
N ALA A 583 14.23 -2.23 5.07
CA ALA A 583 13.53 -1.16 5.72
C ALA A 583 12.18 -0.87 5.01
N PRO A 584 11.10 -0.63 5.77
CA PRO A 584 9.81 -0.34 5.17
C PRO A 584 9.91 0.88 4.26
N LEU A 585 9.37 0.77 3.05
CA LEU A 585 9.27 1.89 2.11
C LEU A 585 8.41 3.01 2.69
N ASN A 586 8.47 4.20 2.09
CA ASN A 586 7.67 5.37 2.52
C ASN A 586 6.17 5.21 2.18
N TRP A 587 5.52 4.15 2.65
CA TRP A 587 4.16 3.77 2.28
C TRP A 587 3.14 4.86 2.66
N ILE A 588 3.38 5.63 3.73
CA ILE A 588 2.54 6.79 4.11
C ILE A 588 2.70 7.94 3.12
N GLY A 589 3.91 8.21 2.64
CA GLY A 589 4.15 9.19 1.58
C GLY A 589 3.41 8.80 0.30
N HIS A 590 3.44 7.52 -0.06
CA HIS A 590 2.70 7.00 -1.22
C HIS A 590 1.18 7.14 -1.06
N LEU A 591 0.64 6.91 0.14
CA LEU A 591 -0.78 7.12 0.42
C LEU A 591 -1.17 8.60 0.42
N SER A 592 -0.32 9.46 0.97
CA SER A 592 -0.51 10.91 0.96
C SER A 592 -0.52 11.44 -0.48
N PHE A 593 0.37 10.91 -1.33
CA PHE A 593 0.36 11.18 -2.77
C PHE A 593 -0.94 10.69 -3.43
N ALA A 594 -1.38 9.47 -3.14
CA ALA A 594 -2.64 8.92 -3.67
C ALA A 594 -3.84 9.79 -3.30
N GLY A 595 -3.96 10.20 -2.04
CA GLY A 595 -5.02 11.07 -1.53
C GLY A 595 -4.99 12.46 -2.17
N THR A 596 -3.79 13.05 -2.29
CA THR A 596 -3.60 14.34 -2.97
C THR A 596 -4.03 14.24 -4.43
N LEU A 597 -3.60 13.20 -5.14
CA LEU A 597 -3.98 12.96 -6.52
C LEU A 597 -5.47 12.69 -6.68
N ALA A 598 -6.12 12.02 -5.72
CA ALA A 598 -7.56 11.81 -5.72
C ALA A 598 -8.33 13.14 -5.56
N ALA A 599 -7.85 14.03 -4.69
CA ALA A 599 -8.46 15.34 -4.43
C ALA A 599 -8.13 16.41 -5.49
N TYR A 600 -7.00 16.29 -6.19
CA TYR A 600 -6.48 17.34 -7.07
C TYR A 600 -7.42 17.67 -8.24
N PRO A 601 -7.82 18.92 -8.49
CA PRO A 601 -8.75 19.28 -9.57
C PRO A 601 -8.07 19.33 -10.95
N TYR A 602 -7.58 18.20 -11.44
CA TYR A 602 -6.70 18.15 -12.62
C TYR A 602 -7.35 18.65 -13.93
N GLU A 603 -8.68 18.67 -14.04
CA GLU A 603 -9.38 19.23 -15.21
C GLU A 603 -9.06 20.72 -15.39
N ARG A 604 -8.91 21.47 -14.28
CA ARG A 604 -8.46 22.86 -14.31
C ARG A 604 -7.00 22.96 -14.74
N HIS A 605 -6.16 22.05 -14.26
CA HIS A 605 -4.74 22.00 -14.59
C HIS A 605 -4.49 21.67 -16.07
N ILE A 606 -5.21 20.70 -16.64
CA ILE A 606 -5.13 20.39 -18.08
C ILE A 606 -5.61 21.57 -18.91
N ALA A 607 -6.66 22.27 -18.48
CA ALA A 607 -7.13 23.48 -19.16
C ALA A 607 -6.04 24.59 -19.16
N VAL A 608 -5.31 24.74 -18.06
CA VAL A 608 -4.17 25.68 -17.95
C VAL A 608 -2.99 25.24 -18.81
N MET A 609 -2.56 23.97 -18.74
CA MET A 609 -1.47 23.44 -19.58
C MET A 609 -1.78 23.57 -21.08
N ARG A 610 -3.05 23.39 -21.46
CA ARG A 610 -3.52 23.61 -22.83
C ARG A 610 -3.45 25.09 -23.23
N ARG A 611 -3.77 26.03 -22.32
CA ARG A 611 -3.62 27.47 -22.55
C ARG A 611 -2.15 27.89 -22.68
N LEU A 612 -1.26 27.23 -21.95
CA LEU A 612 0.19 27.47 -22.00
C LEU A 612 0.89 26.79 -23.19
N GLY A 613 0.15 26.11 -24.08
CA GLY A 613 0.74 25.40 -25.23
C GLY A 613 1.50 24.11 -24.86
N LEU A 614 1.48 23.71 -23.59
CA LEU A 614 2.15 22.52 -23.04
C LEU A 614 1.27 21.26 -23.07
N GLY A 615 0.12 21.32 -23.76
CA GLY A 615 -0.86 20.24 -23.78
C GLY A 615 -0.38 19.02 -24.57
N VAL A 616 -0.26 17.88 -23.89
CA VAL A 616 -0.21 16.55 -24.52
C VAL A 616 -1.35 16.45 -25.54
N PHE A 617 -1.00 16.12 -26.79
CA PHE A 617 -1.88 16.01 -27.94
C PHE A 617 -3.20 15.28 -27.60
N VAL A 618 -4.24 16.04 -27.26
CA VAL A 618 -5.61 15.55 -27.37
C VAL A 618 -6.01 15.89 -28.79
N PRO A 619 -6.19 14.91 -29.69
CA PRO A 619 -6.52 15.18 -31.08
C PRO A 619 -7.74 16.10 -31.11
N ARG A 620 -7.60 17.25 -31.80
CA ARG A 620 -8.72 18.17 -32.04
C ARG A 620 -9.86 17.32 -32.57
N ARG A 621 -11.02 17.37 -31.91
CA ARG A 621 -12.28 16.93 -32.51
C ARG A 621 -12.37 17.60 -33.87
N ARG A 622 -12.09 16.87 -34.95
CA ARG A 622 -12.60 17.25 -36.27
C ARG A 622 -14.09 17.06 -36.14
N VAL A 623 -14.79 18.15 -35.82
CA VAL A 623 -16.18 18.26 -36.19
C VAL A 623 -16.14 18.17 -37.71
N VAL A 624 -16.44 16.98 -38.24
CA VAL A 624 -16.75 16.82 -39.66
C VAL A 624 -18.07 17.56 -39.85
N GLY A 625 -17.98 18.87 -40.07
CA GLY A 625 -19.09 19.63 -40.58
C GLY A 625 -19.42 19.05 -41.93
N LYS A 626 -20.55 18.33 -42.01
CA LYS A 626 -21.22 18.08 -43.28
C LYS A 626 -21.59 19.45 -43.85
N ARG A 627 -20.70 20.06 -44.62
CA ARG A 627 -21.12 20.87 -45.77
C ARG A 627 -21.54 19.88 -46.84
N LEU A 628 -22.80 19.47 -46.80
CA LEU A 628 -23.48 19.03 -48.01
C LEU A 628 -23.99 20.31 -48.69
N VAL A 629 -23.20 20.68 -49.70
CA VAL A 629 -23.54 21.38 -50.94
C VAL A 629 -25.04 21.63 -51.13
N GLY A 630 -25.38 22.91 -51.29
CA GLY A 630 -26.52 23.33 -52.11
C GLY A 630 -26.07 23.51 -53.55
#